data_AF-A0A932DIH2-F1
#
_entry.id   AF-A0A932DIH2-F1
#
_cell.length_a   1.000
_cell.length_b   1.000
_cell.length_c   1.000
_cell.angle_alpha   90.00
_cell.angle_beta   90.00
_cell.angle_gamma   90.00
#
_symmetry.space_group_name_H-M   'P 1'
#
loop_
_entity.id
_entity.type
_entity.pdbx_description
1 polymer ?
#
loop_
_entity_poly.entity_id
_entity_poly.type
_entity_poly.pdbx_seq_one_letter_code
_entity_poly.pdbx_strand_id
1 'polypeptide(L)' 'VIAAEVEAVNRTLSSPEQVKKFALLPKRLYQEDGEVTPTMKVKRKAIMEKFGDVIADLYRE' A
#
# COMPACT_ATOMS: atom_id res chain seq x y z
N VAL A 1 -3.92 16.24 -0.05
CA VAL A 1 -4.76 15.72 -1.16
C VAL A 1 -5.05 14.23 -0.97
N ILE A 2 -4.04 13.34 -0.99
CA ILE A 2 -4.26 11.88 -0.88
C ILE A 2 -5.05 11.48 0.38
N ALA A 3 -4.67 11.99 1.55
CA ALA A 3 -5.38 11.69 2.80
C ALA A 3 -6.87 12.07 2.78
N ALA A 4 -7.20 13.22 2.18
CA ALA A 4 -8.59 13.69 2.09
C ALA A 4 -9.43 12.81 1.17
N GLU A 5 -8.85 12.33 0.06
CA GLU A 5 -9.52 11.39 -0.84
C GLU A 5 -9.76 10.04 -0.17
N VAL A 6 -8.76 9.52 0.54
CA VAL A 6 -8.90 8.29 1.34
C VAL A 6 -10.00 8.44 2.38
N GLU A 7 -10.08 9.58 3.06
CA GLU A 7 -11.14 9.86 4.02
C GLU A 7 -12.53 9.93 3.38
N ALA A 8 -12.64 10.58 2.21
CA ALA A 8 -13.90 10.66 1.46
C ALA A 8 -14.42 9.27 1.06
N VAL A 9 -13.53 8.38 0.60
CA VAL A 9 -13.88 7.00 0.26
C VAL A 9 -14.18 6.17 1.51
N ASN A 10 -13.40 6.31 2.60
CA ASN A 10 -13.66 5.57 3.84
C ASN A 10 -15.06 5.83 4.41
N ARG A 11 -15.66 7.01 4.16
CA ARG A 11 -17.04 7.34 4.58
C ARG A 11 -18.11 6.49 3.88
N THR A 12 -17.79 5.84 2.77
CA THR A 12 -18.71 4.93 2.04
C THR A 12 -18.52 3.46 2.40
N LEU A 13 -17.48 3.15 3.21
CA LEU A 13 -17.07 1.78 3.54
C LEU A 13 -17.40 1.42 4.99
N SER A 14 -17.60 0.12 5.24
CA SER A 14 -17.74 -0.38 6.61
C SER A 14 -16.39 -0.31 7.35
N SER A 15 -16.43 -0.21 8.68
CA SER A 15 -15.22 -0.12 9.53
C SER A 15 -14.10 -1.14 9.20
N PRO A 16 -14.38 -2.43 8.93
CA PRO A 16 -13.32 -3.40 8.57
C PRO A 16 -12.71 -3.19 7.17
N GLU A 17 -13.38 -2.48 6.26
CA GLU A 17 -12.92 -2.22 4.90
C GLU A 17 -12.14 -0.90 4.77
N GLN A 18 -12.22 -0.05 5.79
CA GLN A 18 -11.58 1.26 5.78
C GLN A 18 -10.05 1.18 5.82
N VAL A 19 -9.40 2.03 5.02
CA VAL A 19 -7.94 2.22 5.06
C VAL A 19 -7.60 3.07 6.29
N LYS A 20 -7.00 2.45 7.32
CA LYS A 20 -6.69 3.14 8.59
C LYS A 20 -5.36 3.89 8.60
N LYS A 21 -4.31 3.25 8.08
CA LYS A 21 -2.96 3.81 7.97
C LYS A 21 -2.43 3.49 6.56
N PHE A 22 -1.71 4.43 5.94
CA PHE A 22 -1.08 4.24 4.64
C PHE A 22 0.26 4.98 4.58
N ALA A 23 1.18 4.48 3.76
CA ALA A 23 2.47 5.11 3.48
C ALA A 23 2.61 5.38 1.99
N LEU A 24 3.34 6.44 1.65
CA LEU A 24 3.69 6.75 0.27
C LEU A 24 5.08 6.17 -0.01
N LEU A 25 5.16 5.31 -1.03
CA LEU A 25 6.45 4.80 -1.48
C LEU A 25 7.19 5.90 -2.24
N PRO A 26 8.51 6.04 -2.05
CA PRO A 26 9.33 7.05 -2.73
C PRO A 26 9.56 6.72 -4.21
N LYS A 27 9.18 5.52 -4.65
CA LYS A 27 9.32 5.06 -6.03
C LYS A 27 8.07 4.34 -6.52
N ARG A 28 7.95 4.23 -7.84
CA ARG A 28 6.99 3.33 -8.50
C ARG A 28 7.44 1.88 -8.38
N LEU A 29 6.48 0.97 -8.49
CA LEU A 29 6.75 -0.46 -8.59
C LEU A 29 7.03 -0.84 -10.04
N TYR A 30 8.09 -1.62 -10.27
CA TYR A 30 8.52 -2.02 -11.61
C TYR A 30 8.51 -3.53 -11.81
N GLN A 31 8.25 -3.94 -13.06
CA GLN A 31 8.29 -5.35 -13.44
C GLN A 31 9.73 -5.89 -13.41
N GLU A 32 10.69 -5.09 -13.88
CA GLU A 32 12.12 -5.42 -13.89
C GLU A 32 12.66 -5.70 -12.48
N ASP A 33 12.15 -4.95 -11.50
CA ASP A 33 12.44 -5.13 -10.08
C ASP A 33 11.74 -6.34 -9.44
N GLY A 34 10.91 -7.05 -10.21
CA GLY A 34 10.13 -8.20 -9.74
C GLY A 34 8.98 -7.85 -8.79
N GLU A 35 8.58 -6.58 -8.70
CA GLU A 35 7.58 -6.08 -7.76
C GLU A 35 6.14 -6.24 -8.26
N VAL A 36 5.99 -6.27 -9.58
CA VAL A 36 4.72 -6.51 -10.26
C VAL A 36 4.83 -7.63 -11.29
N THR A 37 3.69 -8.18 -11.70
CA THR A 37 3.58 -9.08 -12.87
C THR A 37 3.68 -8.26 -14.17
N PRO A 38 3.86 -8.92 -15.34
CA PRO A 38 3.74 -8.23 -16.63
C PRO A 38 2.39 -7.51 -16.83
N THR A 39 1.35 -7.95 -16.12
CA THR A 39 0.02 -7.35 -16.09
C THR A 39 -0.17 -6.31 -14.96
N MET A 40 0.92 -5.81 -14.38
CA MET A 40 0.93 -4.80 -13.30
C MET A 40 0.28 -5.24 -11.97
N LYS A 41 0.05 -6.53 -11.76
CA LYS A 41 -0.44 -7.03 -10.46
C LYS A 41 0.71 -7.05 -9.46
N VAL A 42 0.47 -6.50 -8.27
CA VAL A 42 1.47 -6.46 -7.19
C VAL A 42 1.82 -7.87 -6.71
N LYS A 43 3.12 -8.17 -6.62
CA LYS A 43 3.63 -9.43 -6.07
C LYS A 43 3.87 -9.27 -4.57
N ARG A 44 2.91 -9.76 -3.77
CA ARG A 44 2.93 -9.62 -2.30
C ARG A 44 4.26 -10.01 -1.66
N LYS A 45 4.84 -11.15 -2.03
CA LYS A 45 6.10 -11.65 -1.46
C LYS A 45 7.25 -10.64 -1.66
N ALA A 46 7.43 -10.16 -2.88
CA ALA A 46 8.47 -9.18 -3.21
C ALA A 46 8.27 -7.84 -2.47
N ILE A 47 7.02 -7.38 -2.33
CA ILE A 47 6.72 -6.16 -1.58
C ILE A 47 7.00 -6.33 -0.08
N MET A 48 6.62 -7.46 0.51
CA MET A 48 6.88 -7.75 1.92
C MET A 48 8.38 -7.82 2.22
N GLU A 49 9.17 -8.40 1.31
CA GLU A 49 10.63 -8.48 1.47
C GLU A 49 11.30 -7.12 1.32
N LYS A 50 10.91 -6.30 0.34
CA LYS A 50 11.56 -5.01 0.05
C LYS A 50 11.11 -3.84 0.93
N PHE A 51 9.85 -3.85 1.37
CA PHE A 51 9.24 -2.75 2.12
C PHE A 51 8.74 -3.20 3.50
N GLY A 52 9.29 -4.30 4.02
CA GLY A 52 8.90 -4.87 5.31
C GLY A 52 8.95 -3.86 6.46
N ASP A 53 9.99 -3.02 6.49
CA ASP A 53 10.13 -1.98 7.53
C ASP A 53 9.03 -0.93 7.46
N VAL A 54 8.70 -0.45 6.25
CA VAL A 54 7.60 0.52 6.03
C VAL A 54 6.25 -0.10 6.42
N ILE A 55 6.03 -1.36 6.07
CA ILE A 55 4.81 -2.09 6.46
C ILE A 55 4.77 -2.22 7.99
N ALA A 56 5.89 -2.59 8.63
CA ALA A 56 5.97 -2.70 10.08
C ALA A 56 5.68 -1.36 10.78
N ASP A 57 6.18 -0.24 10.25
CA ASP A 57 5.88 1.11 10.74
C ASP A 57 4.38 1.43 10.71
N LEU A 58 3.63 0.93 9.72
CA LEU A 58 2.19 1.12 9.67
C LEU A 58 1.45 0.37 10.79
N TYR A 59 2.04 -0.67 11.36
CA TYR A 59 1.44 -1.44 12.47
C TYR A 59 2.05 -1.13 13.83
N ARG A 60 3.17 -0.41 13.90
CA ARG A 60 3.66 0.17 15.15
C ARG A 60 2.63 1.16 15.69
N GLU A 61 2.47 1.16 17.02
CA GLU A 61 1.39 1.84 17.74
C GLU A 61 1.29 3.33 17.42
#